data_AF-A0A7S2GGY5-F1
#
_entry.id   AF-A0A7S2GGY5-F1
#
_cell.length_a   1.000
_cell.length_b   1.000
_cell.length_c   1.000
_cell.angle_alpha   90.00
_cell.angle_beta   90.00
_cell.angle_gamma   90.00
#
_symmetry.space_group_name_H-M   'P 1'
#
loop_
_entity.id
_entity.type
_entity.pdbx_description
1 polymer ?
#
loop_
_entity_poly.entity_id
_entity_poly.type
_entity_poly.pdbx_seq_one_letter_code
_entity_poly.pdbx_strand_id
1 'polypeptide(L)'
;EGLGRVFLVSMDELAETELHEAIAGIGNWHNVDDKLQYLVNKDECASCLQDLQIALKHDAPERGNLVHLKLGEWKVMANHLVPLFTSYREDADIASLVLKVMVQLTAHADLPPATQMQHLEHLQDYKEAFAKTDVFIILMGMLVESMEEEEDGVAPNAKDGFAGVLSLLRNLVSVPDPRPGDAGFTPTRRHLQLVYIRHFHDEGVLDFFLLFAEALGTDPKTDQAWALTDILYHICTHLDPEDLNKSKKDKHKRILADLLARDQADARLRMPQASRHSRFGTALQTRTAQG
;
A
#
# COMPACT_ATOMS: atom_id res chain seq x y z
N GLU A 1 -34.80 -0.38 -21.82
CA GLU A 1 -33.47 -0.34 -22.49
C GLU A 1 -32.84 1.00 -22.17
N GLY A 2 -31.88 1.00 -21.25
CA GLY A 2 -31.25 2.21 -20.74
C GLY A 2 -29.83 1.89 -20.31
N LEU A 3 -29.05 1.33 -21.24
CA LEU A 3 -27.61 1.25 -21.09
C LEU A 3 -27.07 2.67 -21.26
N GLY A 4 -26.95 3.37 -20.13
CA GLY A 4 -26.15 4.58 -20.04
C GLY A 4 -24.75 4.24 -20.52
N ARG A 5 -24.35 4.82 -21.65
CA ARG A 5 -22.96 4.80 -22.09
C ARG A 5 -22.14 5.46 -20.99
N VAL A 6 -21.40 4.65 -20.24
CA VAL A 6 -20.29 5.15 -19.44
C VAL A 6 -19.28 5.65 -20.47
N PHE A 7 -19.26 6.96 -20.67
CA PHE A 7 -18.15 7.58 -21.40
C PHE A 7 -16.91 7.32 -20.56
N LEU A 8 -16.06 6.40 -21.02
CA LEU A 8 -14.68 6.31 -20.53
C LEU A 8 -14.04 7.64 -20.93
N VAL A 9 -13.87 8.52 -19.95
CA VAL A 9 -13.13 9.76 -20.14
C VAL A 9 -11.67 9.34 -20.37
N SER A 10 -11.16 9.58 -21.57
CA SER A 10 -9.75 9.39 -21.89
C SER A 10 -8.99 10.66 -21.62
N MET A 11 -7.74 10.53 -21.17
CA MET A 11 -6.86 11.67 -21.01
C MET A 11 -6.52 12.25 -22.38
N ASP A 12 -6.34 13.57 -22.45
CA ASP A 12 -5.90 14.22 -23.68
C ASP A 12 -4.48 13.76 -24.05
N GLU A 13 -4.21 13.53 -25.34
CA GLU A 13 -2.92 12.97 -25.79
C GLU A 13 -1.74 13.88 -25.44
N LEU A 14 -1.95 15.20 -25.48
CA LEU A 14 -0.94 16.18 -25.08
C LEU A 14 -0.65 16.07 -23.57
N ALA A 15 -1.69 16.04 -22.75
CA ALA A 15 -1.55 15.88 -21.30
C ALA A 15 -0.89 14.54 -20.92
N GLU A 16 -1.16 13.46 -21.67
CA GLU A 16 -0.50 12.17 -21.49
C GLU A 16 0.98 12.21 -21.83
N THR A 17 1.34 12.93 -22.90
CA THR A 17 2.73 13.13 -23.31
C THR A 17 3.49 13.97 -22.28
N GLU A 18 2.91 15.09 -21.83
CA GLU A 18 3.49 15.96 -20.79
C GLU A 18 3.71 15.18 -19.48
N LEU A 19 2.74 14.36 -19.07
CA LEU A 19 2.87 13.53 -17.88
C LEU A 19 3.98 12.47 -18.03
N HIS A 20 4.09 11.86 -19.21
CA HIS A 20 5.17 10.92 -19.52
C HIS A 20 6.55 11.57 -19.48
N GLU A 21 6.70 12.77 -20.05
CA GLU A 21 7.95 13.53 -20.02
C GLU A 21 8.35 13.90 -18.60
N ALA A 22 7.39 14.34 -17.78
CA ALA A 22 7.63 14.61 -16.36
C ALA A 22 8.16 13.36 -15.63
N ILE A 23 7.59 12.17 -15.87
CA ILE A 23 8.08 10.93 -15.25
C ILE A 23 9.50 10.60 -15.69
N ALA A 24 9.80 10.78 -16.98
CA ALA A 24 11.13 10.51 -17.53
C ALA A 24 12.22 11.40 -16.91
N GLY A 25 11.90 12.66 -16.58
CA GLY A 25 12.81 13.61 -15.96
C GLY A 25 13.09 13.38 -14.46
N ILE A 26 12.32 12.53 -13.78
CA ILE A 26 12.50 12.23 -12.34
C ILE A 26 13.74 11.34 -12.10
N GLY A 27 14.20 10.63 -13.13
CA GLY A 27 15.42 9.83 -13.08
C GLY A 27 15.22 8.39 -13.52
N ASN A 28 16.35 7.68 -13.65
CA ASN A 28 16.37 6.31 -14.13
C ASN A 28 17.49 5.48 -13.50
N TRP A 29 17.32 4.17 -13.52
CA TRP A 29 18.36 3.22 -13.12
C TRP A 29 19.50 3.19 -14.13
N HIS A 30 20.72 3.36 -13.64
CA HIS A 30 21.94 3.25 -14.41
C HIS A 30 22.85 2.19 -13.80
N ASN A 31 23.59 1.48 -14.65
CA ASN A 31 24.63 0.57 -14.19
C ASN A 31 25.95 1.35 -14.12
N VAL A 32 26.41 1.64 -12.90
CA VAL A 32 27.67 2.34 -12.62
C VAL A 32 28.54 1.41 -11.79
N ASP A 33 29.68 1.02 -12.33
CA ASP A 33 30.67 0.15 -11.66
C ASP A 33 30.07 -1.17 -11.13
N ASP A 34 29.31 -1.88 -11.98
CA ASP A 34 28.60 -3.13 -11.68
C ASP A 34 27.56 -3.02 -10.55
N LYS A 35 27.15 -1.79 -10.20
CA LYS A 35 26.08 -1.50 -9.25
C LYS A 35 24.96 -0.74 -9.93
N LEU A 36 23.73 -1.17 -9.66
CA LEU A 36 22.53 -0.44 -10.07
C LEU A 36 22.39 0.80 -9.17
N GLN A 37 22.42 1.99 -9.76
CA GLN A 37 22.25 3.25 -9.06
C GLN A 37 21.14 4.06 -9.71
N TYR A 38 20.31 4.71 -8.91
CA TYR A 38 19.28 5.62 -9.41
C TYR A 38 19.91 7.00 -9.62
N LEU A 39 19.98 7.46 -10.87
CA LEU A 39 20.60 8.75 -11.20
C LEU A 39 19.55 9.76 -11.64
N VAL A 40 19.73 10.99 -11.16
CA VAL A 40 18.86 12.13 -11.48
C VAL A 40 19.68 13.34 -11.90
N ASN A 41 19.12 14.13 -12.80
CA ASN A 41 19.52 15.52 -12.96
C ASN A 41 18.72 16.35 -11.95
N LYS A 42 19.38 16.97 -10.96
CA LYS A 42 18.71 17.55 -9.79
C LYS A 42 17.69 18.64 -10.15
N ASP A 43 18.09 19.58 -11.01
CA ASP A 43 17.23 20.72 -11.38
C ASP A 43 16.01 20.26 -12.17
N GLU A 44 16.22 19.33 -13.10
CA GLU A 44 15.16 18.72 -13.91
C GLU A 44 14.22 17.87 -13.06
N CYS A 45 14.76 17.02 -12.18
CA CYS A 45 14.00 16.18 -11.27
C CYS A 45 13.08 17.02 -10.36
N ALA A 46 13.60 18.09 -9.77
CA ALA A 46 12.81 18.99 -8.92
C ALA A 46 11.66 19.64 -9.72
N SER A 47 11.93 20.08 -10.94
CA SER A 47 10.93 20.66 -11.84
C SER A 47 9.83 19.65 -12.18
N CYS A 48 10.23 18.44 -12.60
CA CYS A 48 9.30 17.37 -12.95
C CYS A 48 8.45 16.89 -11.76
N LEU A 49 9.03 16.83 -10.55
CA LEU A 49 8.26 16.51 -9.34
C LEU A 49 7.23 17.59 -9.02
N GLN A 50 7.53 18.87 -9.26
CA GLN A 50 6.56 19.95 -9.11
C GLN A 50 5.45 19.85 -10.15
N ASP A 51 5.79 19.54 -11.40
CA ASP A 51 4.81 19.32 -12.47
C ASP A 51 3.88 18.15 -12.13
N LEU A 52 4.40 17.04 -11.61
CA LEU A 52 3.58 15.94 -11.10
C LEU A 52 2.65 16.36 -9.97
N GLN A 53 3.13 17.16 -9.00
CA GLN A 53 2.27 17.67 -7.93
C GLN A 53 1.17 18.58 -8.48
N ILE A 54 1.48 19.41 -9.46
CA ILE A 54 0.50 20.28 -10.11
C ILE A 54 -0.53 19.41 -10.85
N ALA A 55 -0.10 18.42 -11.61
CA ALA A 55 -0.97 17.51 -12.33
C ALA A 55 -1.92 16.75 -11.38
N LEU A 56 -1.39 16.22 -10.28
CA LEU A 56 -2.19 15.53 -9.25
C LEU A 56 -3.16 16.45 -8.52
N LYS A 57 -2.77 17.69 -8.22
CA LYS A 57 -3.67 18.68 -7.58
C LYS A 57 -4.81 19.13 -8.48
N HIS A 58 -4.57 19.20 -9.79
CA HIS A 58 -5.60 19.55 -10.78
C HIS A 58 -6.36 18.33 -11.30
N ASP A 59 -5.99 17.13 -10.86
CA ASP A 59 -6.72 15.91 -11.14
C ASP A 59 -8.03 15.94 -10.37
N ALA A 60 -9.12 16.10 -11.11
CA ALA A 60 -10.42 16.41 -10.56
C ALA A 60 -11.35 15.20 -10.68
N PRO A 61 -12.22 14.93 -9.69
CA PRO A 61 -13.22 13.86 -9.76
C PRO A 61 -14.11 13.97 -11.01
N GLU A 62 -14.42 15.19 -11.46
CA GLU A 62 -15.22 15.44 -12.66
C GLU A 62 -14.55 14.95 -13.95
N ARG A 63 -13.21 14.85 -13.95
CA ARG A 63 -12.42 14.30 -15.05
C ARG A 63 -12.10 12.83 -14.87
N GLY A 64 -12.49 12.23 -13.74
CA GLY A 64 -12.31 10.81 -13.44
C GLY A 64 -10.99 10.44 -12.77
N ASN A 65 -10.25 11.43 -12.23
CA ASN A 65 -8.92 11.25 -11.62
C ASN A 65 -7.95 10.44 -12.51
N LEU A 66 -7.80 10.87 -13.76
CA LEU A 66 -7.06 10.12 -14.78
C LEU A 66 -5.56 10.11 -14.51
N VAL A 67 -5.02 11.15 -13.87
CA VAL A 67 -3.60 11.19 -13.50
C VAL A 67 -3.29 10.09 -12.50
N HIS A 68 -4.14 9.90 -11.47
CA HIS A 68 -3.98 8.79 -10.51
C HIS A 68 -4.01 7.42 -11.20
N LEU A 69 -4.91 7.23 -12.16
CA LEU A 69 -5.04 5.98 -12.91
C LEU A 69 -3.80 5.71 -13.78
N LYS A 70 -3.33 6.71 -14.54
CA LYS A 70 -2.19 6.58 -15.45
C LYS A 70 -0.87 6.35 -14.71
N LEU A 71 -0.63 7.10 -13.64
CA LEU A 71 0.56 6.91 -12.80
C LEU A 71 0.60 5.51 -12.14
N GLY A 72 -0.57 4.97 -11.80
CA GLY A 72 -0.69 3.60 -11.29
C GLY A 72 -0.53 2.52 -12.35
N GLU A 73 -1.02 2.76 -13.56
CA GLU A 73 -0.82 1.90 -14.73
C GLU A 73 0.67 1.78 -15.06
N TRP A 74 1.39 2.90 -15.05
CA TRP A 74 2.83 2.97 -15.34
C TRP A 74 3.73 2.58 -14.16
N LYS A 75 3.15 2.19 -13.02
CA LYS A 75 3.87 1.76 -11.81
C LYS A 75 4.89 2.79 -11.33
N VAL A 76 4.57 4.09 -11.45
CA VAL A 76 5.49 5.19 -11.14
C VAL A 76 5.99 5.14 -9.69
N MET A 77 5.12 4.72 -8.76
CA MET A 77 5.50 4.55 -7.36
C MET A 77 6.66 3.57 -7.17
N ALA A 78 6.55 2.37 -7.75
CA ALA A 78 7.52 1.29 -7.57
C ALA A 78 8.80 1.52 -8.40
N ASN A 79 8.65 2.05 -9.62
CA ASN A 79 9.75 2.16 -10.57
C ASN A 79 10.59 3.43 -10.40
N HIS A 80 9.98 4.52 -9.90
CA HIS A 80 10.63 5.83 -9.85
C HIS A 80 10.60 6.46 -8.45
N LEU A 81 9.43 6.61 -7.83
CA LEU A 81 9.31 7.41 -6.60
C LEU A 81 9.97 6.74 -5.41
N VAL A 82 9.72 5.44 -5.15
CA VAL A 82 10.38 4.71 -4.05
C VAL A 82 11.92 4.64 -4.25
N PRO A 83 12.44 4.29 -5.44
CA PRO A 83 13.87 4.37 -5.73
C PRO A 83 14.48 5.75 -5.51
N LEU A 84 13.80 6.80 -5.96
CA LEU A 84 14.25 8.18 -5.80
C LEU A 84 14.31 8.58 -4.33
N PHE A 85 13.23 8.32 -3.58
CA PHE A 85 13.13 8.62 -2.15
C PHE A 85 14.23 7.94 -1.34
N THR A 86 14.58 6.71 -1.73
CA THR A 86 15.60 5.93 -1.02
C THR A 86 17.02 6.30 -1.40
N SER A 87 17.26 6.66 -2.68
CA SER A 87 18.59 7.01 -3.17
C SER A 87 19.00 8.45 -2.82
N TYR A 88 18.04 9.37 -2.69
CA TYR A 88 18.27 10.80 -2.45
C TYR A 88 17.69 11.30 -1.13
N ARG A 89 17.58 10.42 -0.13
CA ARG A 89 17.05 10.76 1.20
C ARG A 89 17.77 11.89 1.92
N GLU A 90 19.06 12.10 1.62
CA GLU A 90 19.89 13.15 2.23
C GLU A 90 19.71 14.52 1.56
N ASP A 91 19.09 14.55 0.37
CA ASP A 91 18.77 15.79 -0.33
C ASP A 91 17.38 16.26 0.10
N ALA A 92 17.33 17.16 1.08
CA ALA A 92 16.08 17.60 1.72
C ALA A 92 15.05 18.18 0.73
N ASP A 93 15.52 18.86 -0.33
CA ASP A 93 14.65 19.45 -1.35
C ASP A 93 13.96 18.35 -2.18
N ILE A 94 14.75 17.37 -2.65
CA ILE A 94 14.20 16.22 -3.39
C ILE A 94 13.32 15.36 -2.49
N ALA A 95 13.78 15.02 -1.29
CA ALA A 95 13.04 14.18 -0.35
C ALA A 95 11.66 14.79 0.00
N SER A 96 11.60 16.10 0.23
CA SER A 96 10.35 16.82 0.50
C SER A 96 9.40 16.82 -0.71
N LEU A 97 9.92 17.08 -1.92
CA LEU A 97 9.10 17.07 -3.14
C LEU A 97 8.55 15.68 -3.46
N VAL A 98 9.38 14.64 -3.35
CA VAL A 98 8.97 13.25 -3.58
C VAL A 98 7.94 12.81 -2.54
N LEU A 99 8.13 13.14 -1.27
CA LEU A 99 7.17 12.85 -0.21
C LEU A 99 5.80 13.46 -0.54
N LYS A 100 5.75 14.72 -1.01
CA LYS A 100 4.50 15.38 -1.39
C LYS A 100 3.79 14.65 -2.55
N VAL A 101 4.52 14.19 -3.56
CA VAL A 101 3.96 13.38 -4.66
C VAL A 101 3.43 12.04 -4.13
N MET A 102 4.20 11.35 -3.28
CA MET A 102 3.79 10.08 -2.68
C MET A 102 2.51 10.21 -1.84
N VAL A 103 2.42 11.26 -1.01
CA VAL A 103 1.23 11.54 -0.20
C VAL A 103 0.01 11.77 -1.09
N GLN A 104 0.13 12.57 -2.16
CA GLN A 104 -0.96 12.81 -3.09
C GLN A 104 -1.41 11.53 -3.80
N LEU A 105 -0.46 10.74 -4.32
CA LEU A 105 -0.78 9.53 -5.08
C LEU A 105 -1.38 8.41 -4.21
N THR A 106 -1.06 8.38 -2.93
CA THR A 106 -1.61 7.42 -1.97
C THR A 106 -2.90 7.89 -1.30
N ALA A 107 -3.30 9.14 -1.51
CA ALA A 107 -4.54 9.65 -0.96
C ALA A 107 -5.75 8.96 -1.59
N HIS A 108 -6.86 8.94 -0.86
CA HIS A 108 -8.11 8.45 -1.42
C HIS A 108 -8.63 9.45 -2.47
N ALA A 109 -8.54 9.08 -3.74
CA ALA A 109 -9.16 9.81 -4.83
C ALA A 109 -10.65 9.40 -4.99
N ASP A 110 -11.51 10.36 -5.29
CA ASP A 110 -12.93 10.11 -5.54
C ASP A 110 -13.15 9.71 -7.01
N LEU A 111 -13.00 8.40 -7.29
CA LEU A 111 -13.10 7.88 -8.65
C LEU A 111 -14.52 7.38 -9.00
N PRO A 112 -14.90 7.45 -10.29
CA PRO A 112 -16.11 6.79 -10.78
C PRO A 112 -16.15 5.30 -10.41
N PRO A 113 -17.34 4.72 -10.14
CA PRO A 113 -17.45 3.31 -9.73
C PRO A 113 -16.80 2.30 -10.69
N ALA A 114 -16.70 2.65 -11.98
CA ALA A 114 -16.09 1.80 -13.00
C ALA A 114 -14.56 1.64 -12.84
N THR A 115 -13.87 2.63 -12.27
CA THR A 115 -12.40 2.65 -12.13
C THR A 115 -11.94 2.47 -10.69
N GLN A 116 -12.86 2.45 -9.72
CA GLN A 116 -12.54 2.30 -8.30
C GLN A 116 -11.79 1.00 -7.97
N MET A 117 -12.16 -0.11 -8.60
CA MET A 117 -11.47 -1.40 -8.41
C MET A 117 -10.04 -1.37 -8.96
N GLN A 118 -9.83 -0.76 -10.13
CA GLN A 118 -8.51 -0.59 -10.73
C GLN A 118 -7.63 0.32 -9.87
N HIS A 119 -8.18 1.42 -9.37
CA HIS A 119 -7.45 2.32 -8.48
C HIS A 119 -7.07 1.63 -7.16
N LEU A 120 -7.96 0.80 -6.60
CA LEU A 120 -7.64 0.02 -5.41
C LEU A 120 -6.46 -0.93 -5.66
N GLU A 121 -6.42 -1.60 -6.82
CA GLU A 121 -5.28 -2.43 -7.21
C GLU A 121 -3.97 -1.62 -7.26
N HIS A 122 -4.01 -0.41 -7.83
CA HIS A 122 -2.86 0.50 -7.84
C HIS A 122 -2.41 0.89 -6.42
N LEU A 123 -3.34 1.23 -5.52
CA LEU A 123 -3.02 1.53 -4.13
C LEU A 123 -2.39 0.33 -3.41
N GLN A 124 -2.86 -0.88 -3.69
CA GLN A 124 -2.25 -2.11 -3.16
C GLN A 124 -0.85 -2.36 -3.72
N ASP A 125 -0.61 -2.04 -4.99
CA ASP A 125 0.73 -2.10 -5.58
C ASP A 125 1.68 -1.09 -4.96
N TYR A 126 1.19 0.12 -4.68
CA TYR A 126 1.96 1.12 -3.95
C TYR A 126 2.32 0.58 -2.57
N LYS A 127 1.33 0.08 -1.82
CA LYS A 127 1.54 -0.53 -0.50
C LYS A 127 2.60 -1.62 -0.54
N GLU A 128 2.58 -2.50 -1.54
CA GLU A 128 3.60 -3.54 -1.71
C GLU A 128 4.98 -2.97 -2.03
N ALA A 129 5.09 -1.90 -2.83
CA ALA A 129 6.37 -1.28 -3.17
C ALA A 129 7.10 -0.74 -1.94
N PHE A 130 6.38 -0.10 -1.02
CA PHE A 130 6.94 0.41 0.24
C PHE A 130 7.40 -0.71 1.19
N ALA A 131 6.76 -1.89 1.16
CA ALA A 131 7.11 -3.02 2.03
C ALA A 131 8.44 -3.70 1.68
N LYS A 132 8.98 -3.48 0.48
CA LYS A 132 10.18 -4.19 -0.02
C LYS A 132 11.48 -3.43 0.20
N THR A 133 11.40 -2.19 0.66
CA THR A 133 12.53 -1.26 0.67
C THR A 133 12.66 -0.62 2.05
N ASP A 134 13.84 -0.12 2.37
CA ASP A 134 14.19 0.51 3.66
C ASP A 134 13.49 1.87 3.90
N VAL A 135 12.29 2.06 3.36
CA VAL A 135 11.53 3.31 3.41
C VAL A 135 11.13 3.66 4.84
N PHE A 136 10.76 2.67 5.66
CA PHE A 136 10.35 2.92 7.04
C PHE A 136 11.48 3.49 7.90
N ILE A 137 12.74 3.11 7.64
CA ILE A 137 13.92 3.68 8.29
C ILE A 137 14.02 5.17 7.95
N ILE A 138 13.85 5.51 6.67
CA ILE A 138 13.92 6.89 6.18
C ILE A 138 12.78 7.72 6.78
N LEU A 139 11.55 7.21 6.75
CA LEU A 139 10.39 7.88 7.33
C LEU A 139 10.54 8.10 8.83
N MET A 140 11.10 7.12 9.55
CA MET A 140 11.40 7.25 10.98
C MET A 140 12.47 8.33 11.23
N GLY A 141 13.54 8.37 10.43
CA GLY A 141 14.54 9.43 10.48
C GLY A 141 13.92 10.82 10.29
N MET A 142 13.10 10.98 9.24
CA MET A 142 12.41 12.24 8.97
C MET A 142 11.46 12.67 10.09
N LEU A 143 10.77 11.71 10.75
CA LEU A 143 9.90 11.99 11.89
C LEU A 143 10.68 12.50 13.10
N VAL A 144 11.82 11.90 13.40
CA VAL A 144 12.71 12.32 14.50
C VAL A 144 13.29 13.70 14.22
N GLU A 145 13.89 13.89 13.04
CA GLU A 145 14.45 15.18 12.62
C GLU A 145 13.42 16.31 12.69
N SER A 146 12.20 16.05 12.19
CA SER A 146 11.14 17.06 12.20
C SER A 146 10.64 17.40 13.62
N MET A 147 10.70 16.45 14.56
CA MET A 147 10.35 16.72 15.97
C MET A 147 11.42 17.57 16.67
N GLU A 148 12.71 17.25 16.45
CA GLU A 148 13.83 18.02 17.00
C GLU A 148 13.82 19.48 16.50
N GLU A 149 13.60 19.67 15.20
CA GLU A 149 13.52 21.01 14.59
C GLU A 149 12.34 21.85 15.11
N GLU A 150 11.23 21.20 15.47
CA GLU A 150 10.07 21.88 16.05
C GLU A 150 10.32 22.32 17.51
N GLU A 151 11.03 21.50 18.30
CA GLU A 151 11.45 21.86 19.65
C GLU A 151 12.43 23.03 19.68
N ASP A 152 13.38 23.05 18.74
CA ASP A 152 14.37 24.13 18.63
C ASP A 152 13.79 25.42 18.00
N GLY A 153 12.56 25.37 17.45
CA GLY A 153 11.89 26.50 16.84
C GLY A 153 12.55 26.99 15.54
N VAL A 154 13.28 26.11 14.85
CA VAL A 154 14.27 26.48 13.82
C VAL A 154 13.66 26.62 12.42
N ALA A 155 12.55 25.96 12.07
CA ALA A 155 12.01 26.04 10.72
C ALA A 155 10.48 25.82 10.58
N PRO A 156 9.77 26.62 9.75
CA PRO A 156 8.38 26.34 9.38
C PRO A 156 8.25 25.09 8.48
N ASN A 157 9.30 24.69 7.77
CA ASN A 157 9.29 23.54 6.85
C ASN A 157 9.28 22.18 7.56
N ALA A 158 9.75 22.09 8.82
CA ALA A 158 9.68 20.87 9.64
C ALA A 158 8.24 20.37 9.82
N LYS A 159 7.30 21.32 10.00
CA LYS A 159 5.88 21.01 10.18
C LYS A 159 5.27 20.33 8.95
N ASP A 160 5.71 20.73 7.75
CA ASP A 160 5.26 20.14 6.49
C ASP A 160 5.81 18.72 6.31
N GLY A 161 7.08 18.48 6.69
CA GLY A 161 7.71 17.16 6.64
C GLY A 161 7.01 16.17 7.56
N PHE A 162 6.85 16.54 8.83
CA PHE A 162 6.18 15.71 9.84
C PHE A 162 4.75 15.34 9.44
N ALA A 163 3.94 16.34 9.07
CA ALA A 163 2.56 16.11 8.64
C ALA A 163 2.49 15.27 7.35
N GLY A 164 3.45 15.45 6.43
CA GLY A 164 3.60 14.65 5.22
C GLY A 164 3.86 13.18 5.52
N VAL A 165 4.80 12.87 6.42
CA VAL A 165 5.10 11.48 6.80
C VAL A 165 3.91 10.83 7.49
N LEU A 166 3.27 11.49 8.46
CA LEU A 166 2.06 10.96 9.10
C LEU A 166 0.94 10.70 8.09
N SER A 167 0.74 11.61 7.14
CA SER A 167 -0.27 11.44 6.09
C SER A 167 0.04 10.25 5.19
N LEU A 168 1.30 10.07 4.80
CA LEU A 168 1.73 8.93 3.99
C LEU A 168 1.49 7.61 4.73
N LEU A 169 1.93 7.52 5.99
CA LEU A 169 1.73 6.33 6.82
C LEU A 169 0.25 6.00 6.99
N ARG A 170 -0.59 7.01 7.29
CA ARG A 170 -2.05 6.86 7.36
C ARG A 170 -2.62 6.32 6.05
N ASN A 171 -2.25 6.92 4.93
CA ASN A 171 -2.74 6.52 3.62
C ASN A 171 -2.38 5.05 3.33
N LEU A 172 -1.11 4.66 3.47
CA LEU A 172 -0.66 3.29 3.20
C LEU A 172 -1.33 2.24 4.09
N VAL A 173 -1.49 2.54 5.37
CA VAL A 173 -2.09 1.65 6.37
C VAL A 173 -3.62 1.53 6.18
N SER A 174 -4.25 2.55 5.58
CA SER A 174 -5.69 2.53 5.23
C SER A 174 -6.03 1.62 4.04
N VAL A 175 -5.06 1.34 3.16
CA VAL A 175 -5.27 0.49 1.98
C VAL A 175 -5.51 -0.96 2.41
N PRO A 176 -6.67 -1.55 2.06
CA PRO A 176 -6.99 -2.92 2.47
C PRO A 176 -6.18 -3.95 1.67
N ASP A 177 -5.80 -5.04 2.34
CA ASP A 177 -5.12 -6.17 1.70
C ASP A 177 -6.06 -6.90 0.71
N PRO A 178 -5.56 -7.40 -0.43
CA PRO A 178 -6.36 -8.13 -1.40
C PRO A 178 -6.88 -9.46 -0.83
N ARG A 179 -8.13 -9.78 -1.15
CA ARG A 179 -8.83 -10.97 -0.69
C ARG A 179 -8.88 -12.04 -1.80
N PRO A 180 -9.08 -13.32 -1.45
CA PRO A 180 -9.28 -14.36 -2.46
C PRO A 180 -10.46 -14.01 -3.38
N GLY A 181 -10.18 -13.86 -4.69
CA GLY A 181 -11.15 -13.45 -5.70
C GLY A 181 -10.92 -12.05 -6.25
N ASP A 182 -10.09 -11.23 -5.59
CA ASP A 182 -9.70 -9.91 -6.11
C ASP A 182 -8.64 -10.03 -7.21
N ALA A 183 -8.61 -9.05 -8.12
CA ALA A 183 -7.51 -8.91 -9.08
C ALA A 183 -6.18 -8.67 -8.34
N GLY A 184 -5.10 -9.29 -8.80
CA GLY A 184 -3.78 -9.17 -8.15
C GLY A 184 -3.63 -9.95 -6.83
N PHE A 185 -4.61 -10.78 -6.43
CA PHE A 185 -4.48 -11.60 -5.23
C PHE A 185 -3.32 -12.60 -5.34
N THR A 186 -2.42 -12.57 -4.36
CA THR A 186 -1.39 -13.58 -4.15
C THR A 186 -1.32 -13.99 -2.67
N PRO A 187 -0.85 -15.21 -2.35
CA PRO A 187 -0.66 -15.64 -0.96
C PRO A 187 0.31 -14.77 -0.16
N THR A 188 1.17 -14.00 -0.81
CA THR A 188 2.06 -13.02 -0.17
C THR A 188 1.33 -11.70 0.09
N ARG A 189 0.50 -11.24 -0.84
CA ARG A 189 -0.23 -9.95 -0.71
C ARG A 189 -1.37 -9.97 0.30
N ARG A 190 -1.90 -11.15 0.66
CA ARG A 190 -2.95 -11.29 1.69
C ARG A 190 -2.57 -10.83 3.10
N HIS A 191 -1.28 -10.58 3.35
CA HIS A 191 -0.71 -10.28 4.66
C HIS A 191 0.12 -8.98 4.66
N LEU A 192 -0.10 -8.08 3.69
CA LEU A 192 0.66 -6.83 3.59
C LEU A 192 0.51 -5.99 4.85
N GLN A 193 -0.66 -5.93 5.48
CA GLN A 193 -0.82 -5.19 6.73
C GLN A 193 0.10 -5.72 7.83
N LEU A 194 0.21 -7.05 7.97
CA LEU A 194 1.05 -7.64 9.01
C LEU A 194 2.54 -7.36 8.75
N VAL A 195 2.94 -7.29 7.48
CA VAL A 195 4.28 -6.86 7.08
C VAL A 195 4.54 -5.41 7.53
N TYR A 196 3.58 -4.50 7.34
CA TYR A 196 3.69 -3.12 7.81
C TYR A 196 3.79 -3.02 9.34
N ILE A 197 2.93 -3.74 10.07
CA ILE A 197 2.98 -3.77 11.54
C ILE A 197 4.34 -4.26 12.02
N ARG A 198 4.91 -5.26 11.33
CA ARG A 198 6.27 -5.74 11.62
C ARG A 198 7.31 -4.65 11.37
N HIS A 199 7.26 -3.95 10.23
CA HIS A 199 8.18 -2.83 9.98
C HIS A 199 8.03 -1.71 11.01
N PHE A 200 6.79 -1.38 11.41
CA PHE A 200 6.56 -0.37 12.44
C PHE A 200 7.18 -0.75 13.79
N HIS A 201 7.19 -2.04 14.12
CA HIS A 201 7.86 -2.54 15.31
C HIS A 201 9.38 -2.58 15.13
N ASP A 202 9.87 -3.21 14.06
CA ASP A 202 11.29 -3.46 13.85
C ASP A 202 12.08 -2.15 13.68
N GLU A 203 11.47 -1.11 13.08
CA GLU A 203 12.09 0.22 12.89
C GLU A 203 11.71 1.24 13.97
N GLY A 204 11.04 0.85 15.06
CA GLY A 204 10.75 1.74 16.20
C GLY A 204 9.64 2.78 15.98
N VAL A 205 8.88 2.70 14.89
CA VAL A 205 7.76 3.62 14.59
C VAL A 205 6.65 3.52 15.66
N LEU A 206 6.38 2.34 16.21
CA LEU A 206 5.39 2.17 17.28
C LEU A 206 5.83 2.85 18.58
N ASP A 207 7.11 2.75 18.93
CA ASP A 207 7.67 3.41 20.11
C ASP A 207 7.63 4.93 19.94
N PHE A 208 7.93 5.41 18.73
CA PHE A 208 7.77 6.80 18.37
C PHE A 208 6.33 7.29 18.51
N PHE A 209 5.35 6.55 17.99
CA PHE A 209 3.94 6.89 18.15
C PHE A 209 3.49 6.96 19.60
N LEU A 210 4.06 6.14 20.48
CA LEU A 210 3.79 6.21 21.92
C LEU A 210 4.31 7.52 22.53
N LEU A 211 5.57 7.88 22.25
CA LEU A 211 6.17 9.15 22.69
C LEU A 211 5.40 10.35 22.12
N PHE A 212 5.03 10.27 20.85
CA PHE A 212 4.26 11.32 20.18
C PHE A 212 2.85 11.48 20.79
N ALA A 213 2.18 10.39 21.16
CA ALA A 213 0.89 10.44 21.85
C ALA A 213 1.00 11.11 23.24
N GLU A 214 2.09 10.88 23.97
CA GLU A 214 2.36 11.56 25.24
C GLU A 214 2.56 13.07 25.04
N ALA A 215 3.32 13.46 24.02
CA ALA A 215 3.52 14.87 23.66
C ALA A 215 2.20 15.57 23.28
N LEU A 216 1.34 14.91 22.49
CA LEU A 216 0.01 15.41 22.13
C LEU A 216 -0.92 15.62 23.34
N GLY A 217 -0.72 14.88 24.42
CA GLY A 217 -1.44 15.10 25.68
C GLY A 217 -1.09 16.45 26.34
N THR A 218 0.09 17.00 26.03
CA THR A 218 0.58 18.27 26.59
C THR A 218 0.24 19.46 25.69
N ASP A 219 0.36 19.31 24.37
CA ASP A 219 -0.04 20.32 23.37
C ASP A 219 -0.93 19.68 22.28
N PRO A 220 -2.26 19.85 22.35
CA PRO A 220 -3.18 19.16 21.47
C PRO A 220 -3.17 19.77 20.07
N LYS A 221 -2.37 19.17 19.17
CA LYS A 221 -2.47 19.39 17.72
C LYS A 221 -3.54 18.47 17.13
N THR A 222 -4.76 18.98 17.03
CA THR A 222 -5.96 18.21 16.65
C THR A 222 -5.76 17.35 15.40
N ASP A 223 -5.19 17.90 14.32
CA ASP A 223 -5.07 17.19 13.04
C ASP A 223 -4.07 16.02 13.10
N GLN A 224 -2.95 16.21 13.81
CA GLN A 224 -1.94 15.16 13.96
C GLN A 224 -2.43 14.05 14.90
N ALA A 225 -3.22 14.41 15.92
CA ALA A 225 -3.86 13.45 16.80
C ALA A 225 -4.87 12.56 16.06
N TRP A 226 -5.65 13.15 15.13
CA TRP A 226 -6.55 12.38 14.27
C TRP A 226 -5.79 11.46 13.32
N ALA A 227 -4.72 11.95 12.67
CA ALA A 227 -3.89 11.12 11.80
C ALA A 227 -3.30 9.92 12.55
N LEU A 228 -2.78 10.14 13.77
CA LEU A 228 -2.28 9.07 14.63
C LEU A 228 -3.38 8.07 15.01
N THR A 229 -4.56 8.58 15.38
CA THR A 229 -5.71 7.75 15.75
C THR A 229 -6.16 6.87 14.58
N ASP A 230 -6.20 7.41 13.36
CA ASP A 230 -6.55 6.66 12.16
C ASP A 230 -5.53 5.55 11.87
N ILE A 231 -4.22 5.86 11.99
CA ILE A 231 -3.16 4.85 11.85
C ILE A 231 -3.37 3.72 12.86
N LEU A 232 -3.58 4.05 14.14
CA LEU A 232 -3.79 3.06 15.19
C LEU A 232 -5.08 2.26 14.99
N TYR A 233 -6.16 2.91 14.56
CA TYR A 233 -7.41 2.25 14.22
C TYR A 233 -7.18 1.18 13.15
N HIS A 234 -6.54 1.57 12.04
CA HIS A 234 -6.25 0.65 10.96
C HIS A 234 -5.28 -0.46 11.38
N ILE A 235 -4.29 -0.23 12.24
CA ILE A 235 -3.45 -1.31 12.78
C ILE A 235 -4.30 -2.29 13.61
N CYS A 236 -5.11 -1.78 14.53
CA CYS A 236 -5.88 -2.58 15.48
C CYS A 236 -7.05 -3.34 14.84
N THR A 237 -7.66 -2.82 13.77
CA THR A 237 -8.76 -3.52 13.08
C THR A 237 -8.39 -4.89 12.50
N HIS A 238 -7.10 -5.15 12.28
CA HIS A 238 -6.61 -6.45 11.81
C HIS A 238 -6.24 -7.42 12.94
N LEU A 239 -6.29 -6.97 14.19
CA LEU A 239 -5.91 -7.76 15.36
C LEU A 239 -7.15 -8.06 16.19
N ASP A 240 -7.43 -9.34 16.39
CA ASP A 240 -8.42 -9.75 17.38
C ASP A 240 -7.81 -9.60 18.79
N PRO A 241 -8.39 -8.78 19.69
CA PRO A 241 -7.87 -8.57 21.03
C PRO A 241 -7.78 -9.87 21.84
N GLU A 242 -8.68 -10.83 21.59
CA GLU A 242 -8.61 -12.13 22.25
C GLU A 242 -7.38 -12.93 21.82
N ASP A 243 -6.97 -12.77 20.56
CA ASP A 243 -5.81 -13.45 20.00
C ASP A 243 -4.49 -12.92 20.53
N LEU A 244 -4.46 -11.65 20.96
CA LEU A 244 -3.33 -11.05 21.67
C LEU A 244 -3.22 -11.57 23.11
N ASN A 245 -4.36 -11.85 23.76
CA ASN A 245 -4.41 -12.27 25.17
C ASN A 245 -4.23 -13.79 25.37
N LYS A 246 -4.30 -14.59 24.30
CA LYS A 246 -4.09 -16.05 24.35
C LYS A 246 -2.60 -16.39 24.43
N SER A 247 -2.21 -17.25 25.38
CA SER A 247 -0.83 -17.72 25.49
C SER A 247 -0.38 -18.43 24.19
N LYS A 248 0.84 -18.14 23.70
CA LYS A 248 1.39 -18.76 22.47
C LYS A 248 1.37 -20.30 22.52
N LYS A 249 1.43 -20.91 23.72
CA LYS A 249 1.42 -22.38 23.89
C LYS A 249 0.05 -23.01 23.64
N ASP A 250 -1.03 -22.33 23.99
CA ASP A 250 -2.39 -22.86 23.82
C ASP A 250 -2.89 -22.68 22.38
N LYS A 251 -2.47 -21.59 21.72
CA LYS A 251 -2.85 -21.28 20.33
C LYS A 251 -2.33 -22.34 19.34
N HIS A 252 -1.05 -22.72 19.41
CA HIS A 252 -0.47 -23.69 18.48
C HIS A 252 -1.07 -25.11 18.61
N LYS A 253 -1.36 -25.56 19.84
CA LYS A 253 -2.00 -26.87 20.06
C LYS A 253 -3.43 -26.92 19.53
N ARG A 254 -4.20 -25.84 19.72
CA ARG A 254 -5.57 -25.73 19.23
C ARG A 254 -5.63 -25.62 17.71
N ILE A 255 -4.77 -24.80 17.11
CA ILE A 255 -4.69 -24.67 15.64
C ILE A 255 -4.31 -26.00 15.00
N LEU A 256 -3.30 -26.69 15.54
CA LEU A 256 -2.90 -28.00 15.03
C LEU A 256 -4.04 -29.03 15.16
N ALA A 257 -4.74 -29.04 16.30
CA ALA A 257 -5.89 -29.91 16.50
C ALA A 257 -7.03 -29.61 15.51
N ASP A 258 -7.31 -28.33 15.24
CA ASP A 258 -8.37 -27.91 14.32
C ASP A 258 -8.01 -28.21 12.86
N LEU A 259 -6.76 -27.98 12.45
CA LEU A 259 -6.25 -28.34 11.13
C LEU A 259 -6.26 -29.86 10.91
N LEU A 260 -5.86 -30.65 11.90
CA LEU A 260 -5.94 -32.11 11.84
C LEU A 260 -7.39 -32.61 11.76
N ALA A 261 -8.32 -31.97 12.49
CA ALA A 261 -9.73 -32.32 12.41
C ALA A 261 -10.33 -32.02 11.03
N ARG A 262 -9.95 -30.87 10.41
CA ARG A 262 -10.36 -30.51 9.05
C ARG A 262 -9.77 -31.45 8.01
N ASP A 263 -8.48 -31.78 8.09
CA ASP A 263 -7.85 -32.72 7.17
C ASP A 263 -8.47 -34.13 7.28
N GLN A 264 -8.79 -34.58 8.51
CA GLN A 264 -9.53 -35.83 8.71
C GLN A 264 -10.95 -35.78 8.14
N ALA A 265 -11.64 -34.65 8.22
CA ALA A 265 -12.97 -34.47 7.63
C ALA A 265 -12.90 -34.46 6.10
N ASP A 266 -11.94 -33.74 5.52
CA ASP A 266 -11.70 -33.70 4.07
C ASP A 266 -11.25 -35.07 3.54
N ALA A 267 -10.41 -35.80 4.27
CA ALA A 267 -10.03 -37.17 3.94
C ALA A 267 -11.25 -38.12 3.95
N ARG A 268 -12.18 -37.96 4.90
CA ARG A 268 -13.43 -38.73 4.92
C ARG A 268 -14.35 -38.41 3.73
N LEU A 269 -14.37 -37.16 3.29
CA LEU A 269 -15.14 -36.75 2.10
C LEU A 269 -14.47 -37.20 0.79
N ARG A 270 -13.14 -37.22 0.76
CA ARG A 270 -12.34 -37.67 -0.40
C ARG A 270 -12.20 -39.19 -0.47
N MET A 271 -12.50 -39.93 0.59
CA MET A 271 -12.47 -41.39 0.57
C MET A 271 -13.54 -41.90 -0.42
N PRO A 272 -13.16 -42.57 -1.52
CA PRO A 272 -14.13 -43.22 -2.37
C PRO A 272 -14.84 -44.30 -1.56
N GLN A 273 -16.18 -44.30 -1.53
CA GLN A 273 -17.00 -45.33 -0.87
C GLN A 273 -16.94 -46.71 -1.57
N ALA A 274 -15.80 -47.07 -2.17
CA ALA A 274 -15.62 -48.36 -2.80
C ALA A 274 -14.88 -49.30 -1.83
N SER A 275 -15.63 -50.17 -1.13
CA SER A 275 -15.03 -51.25 -0.33
C SER A 275 -14.41 -52.37 -1.20
N ARG A 276 -14.40 -52.20 -2.53
CA ARG A 276 -14.01 -53.21 -3.50
C ARG A 276 -12.93 -52.67 -4.42
N HIS A 277 -11.92 -53.50 -4.67
CA HIS A 277 -10.83 -53.24 -5.62
C HIS A 277 -11.38 -52.75 -6.97
N SER A 278 -10.71 -51.75 -7.56
CA SER A 278 -10.86 -51.23 -8.94
C SER A 278 -11.10 -52.26 -10.08
N ARG A 279 -10.94 -53.57 -9.86
CA ARG A 279 -11.25 -54.65 -10.84
C ARG A 279 -12.64 -55.26 -10.69
N PHE A 280 -13.48 -54.77 -9.78
CA PHE A 280 -14.86 -55.24 -9.64
C PHE A 280 -15.74 -54.63 -10.74
N GLY A 281 -15.89 -55.34 -11.85
CA GLY A 281 -16.62 -54.88 -13.05
C GLY A 281 -18.13 -54.96 -12.94
N THR A 282 -18.75 -54.13 -12.09
CA THR A 282 -20.20 -53.95 -12.09
C THR A 282 -20.57 -52.80 -13.04
N ALA A 283 -21.22 -53.10 -14.16
CA ALA A 283 -21.79 -52.09 -15.03
C ALA A 283 -23.17 -51.66 -14.52
N LEU A 284 -23.33 -50.37 -14.22
CA LEU A 284 -24.61 -49.81 -13.75
C LEU A 284 -25.39 -49.30 -14.98
N GLN A 285 -26.46 -50.00 -15.36
CA GLN A 285 -27.39 -49.50 -16.37
C GLN A 285 -28.43 -48.62 -15.70
N THR A 286 -28.31 -47.30 -15.85
CA THR A 286 -29.36 -46.35 -15.47
C THR A 286 -30.30 -46.14 -16.65
N ARG A 287 -31.54 -46.58 -16.53
CA ARG A 287 -32.58 -46.33 -17.53
C ARG A 287 -33.25 -44.98 -17.24
N THR A 288 -33.06 -44.01 -18.11
CA THR A 288 -33.78 -42.73 -18.07
C THR A 288 -35.22 -42.93 -18.56
N ALA A 289 -36.15 -42.10 -18.07
CA ALA A 289 -37.58 -42.20 -18.40
C ALA A 289 -37.93 -41.87 -19.87
N GLN A 290 -36.92 -41.54 -20.68
CA GLN A 290 -36.98 -41.53 -22.13
C GLN A 290 -36.02 -42.63 -22.56
N GLY A 291 -36.58 -43.66 -23.20
CA GLY A 291 -35.96 -44.98 -23.43
C GLY A 291 -34.55 -44.94 -23.99
#